data_AF-A0A225X547-F1
#
_entry.id   AF-A0A225X547-F1
#
_cell.length_a   1.000
_cell.length_b   1.000
_cell.length_c   1.000
_cell.angle_alpha   90.00
_cell.angle_beta   90.00
_cell.angle_gamma   90.00
#
_symmetry.space_group_name_H-M   'P 1'
#
loop_
_entity.id
_entity.type
_entity.pdbx_description
1 polymer ?
#
loop_
_entity_poly.entity_id
_entity_poly.type
_entity_poly.pdbx_seq_one_letter_code
_entity_poly.pdbx_strand_id
1 'polypeptide(L)'
;MKTAFLAAALLPVAFGWTDKWDHSKRFSAAGHVQIDCDGESQPASCCICKSIVFEIETQLNNTQVGRNERHIPCKECNDDHDMEVVFRISEEKKQIKYSRSEARILEVLDDVCEQVPLELPDSNRKAERMLSTACNDFVGVYEDELTRTFFDDFTPAKERMCGSMLQG
;
A
#
# COMPACT_ATOMS: atom_id res chain seq x y z
N MET A 1 36.73 -28.69 -6.51
CA MET A 1 35.26 -28.74 -6.30
C MET A 1 34.80 -27.30 -6.07
N LYS A 2 34.03 -26.73 -7.00
CA LYS A 2 33.49 -25.37 -6.87
C LYS A 2 32.02 -25.49 -6.48
N THR A 3 31.70 -25.10 -5.26
CA THR A 3 30.33 -24.94 -4.77
C THR A 3 29.73 -23.69 -5.43
N ALA A 4 28.69 -23.88 -6.23
CA ALA A 4 27.87 -22.80 -6.74
C ALA A 4 26.84 -22.45 -5.66
N PHE A 5 26.94 -21.25 -5.09
CA PHE A 5 25.84 -20.65 -4.35
C PHE A 5 24.83 -20.13 -5.38
N LEU A 6 23.68 -20.79 -5.47
CA LEU A 6 22.51 -20.23 -6.13
C LEU A 6 21.97 -19.13 -5.21
N ALA A 7 22.36 -17.89 -5.49
CA ALA A 7 21.68 -16.73 -4.94
C ALA A 7 20.25 -16.74 -5.49
N ALA A 8 19.27 -16.98 -4.64
CA ALA A 8 17.87 -16.75 -4.96
C ALA A 8 17.74 -15.27 -5.33
N ALA A 9 17.46 -15.00 -6.61
CA ALA A 9 17.19 -13.66 -7.08
C ALA A 9 15.92 -13.17 -6.38
N LEU A 10 16.09 -12.28 -5.40
CA LEU A 10 15.03 -11.39 -4.95
C LEU A 10 14.61 -10.59 -6.19
N LEU A 11 13.48 -10.96 -6.77
CA LEU A 11 12.91 -10.22 -7.89
C LEU A 11 12.64 -8.79 -7.40
N PRO A 12 13.15 -7.75 -8.08
CA PRO A 12 12.70 -6.40 -7.80
C PRO A 12 11.25 -6.31 -8.27
N VAL A 13 10.30 -6.40 -7.33
CA VAL A 13 8.91 -5.98 -7.57
C VAL A 13 8.91 -4.45 -7.59
N ALA A 14 9.50 -3.87 -8.64
CA ALA A 14 9.76 -2.44 -8.71
C ALA A 14 9.89 -1.96 -10.17
N PHE A 15 9.01 -2.38 -11.07
CA PHE A 15 8.95 -1.81 -12.42
C PHE A 15 7.52 -1.86 -12.96
N GLY A 16 6.94 -0.70 -13.27
CA GLY A 16 5.77 -0.58 -14.16
C GLY A 16 4.44 -0.14 -13.55
N TRP A 17 4.41 0.50 -12.36
CA TRP A 17 3.15 1.01 -11.80
C TRP A 17 2.34 1.93 -12.75
N THR A 18 3.02 2.72 -13.59
CA THR A 18 2.39 3.63 -14.56
C THR A 18 1.77 2.91 -15.75
N ASP A 19 2.19 1.68 -16.05
CA ASP A 19 1.67 0.96 -17.22
C ASP A 19 0.25 0.43 -16.96
N LYS A 20 -0.06 0.09 -15.70
CA LYS A 20 -1.41 -0.38 -15.29
C LYS A 20 -2.22 0.68 -14.53
N TRP A 21 -1.57 1.70 -13.98
CA TRP A 21 -2.21 2.79 -13.23
C TRP A 21 -1.59 4.13 -13.62
N ASP A 22 -2.20 4.83 -14.59
CA ASP A 22 -1.80 6.18 -15.00
C ASP A 22 -2.94 7.18 -14.85
N HIS A 23 -2.96 7.88 -13.71
CA HIS A 23 -3.83 9.03 -13.51
C HIS A 23 -3.15 10.37 -13.80
N SER A 24 -1.89 10.38 -14.25
CA SER A 24 -1.11 11.61 -14.44
C SER A 24 -1.81 12.59 -15.37
N LYS A 25 -2.46 12.11 -16.45
CA LYS A 25 -3.24 12.94 -17.38
C LYS A 25 -4.43 13.62 -16.71
N ARG A 26 -5.12 12.91 -15.81
CA ARG A 26 -6.31 13.41 -15.10
C ARG A 26 -5.92 14.48 -14.07
N PHE A 27 -4.83 14.25 -13.34
CA PHE A 27 -4.29 15.23 -12.40
C PHE A 27 -3.68 16.44 -13.12
N SER A 28 -2.98 16.22 -14.23
CA SER A 28 -2.45 17.28 -15.10
C SER A 28 -3.55 18.18 -15.67
N ALA A 29 -4.64 17.59 -16.18
CA ALA A 29 -5.81 18.35 -16.67
C ALA A 29 -6.53 19.14 -15.56
N ALA A 30 -6.34 18.76 -14.29
CA ALA A 30 -6.84 19.47 -13.13
C ALA A 30 -5.87 20.53 -12.58
N GLY A 31 -4.70 20.72 -13.19
CA GLY A 31 -3.67 21.66 -12.71
C GLY A 31 -2.75 21.07 -11.63
N HIS A 32 -2.87 19.78 -11.32
CA HIS A 32 -2.07 19.08 -10.30
C HIS A 32 -0.99 18.21 -10.96
N VAL A 33 -0.13 18.82 -11.77
CA VAL A 33 0.99 18.08 -12.40
C VAL A 33 2.00 17.66 -11.34
N GLN A 34 2.33 18.59 -10.45
CA GLN A 34 3.15 18.37 -9.26
C GLN A 34 2.35 18.80 -8.04
N ILE A 35 2.53 18.08 -6.94
CA ILE A 35 1.94 18.40 -5.65
C ILE A 35 3.01 18.22 -4.57
N ASP A 36 2.86 18.94 -3.47
CA ASP A 36 3.79 18.87 -2.36
C ASP A 36 3.47 17.64 -1.50
N CYS A 37 4.46 16.77 -1.31
CA CYS A 37 4.41 15.66 -0.35
C CYS A 37 5.79 15.43 0.25
N ASP A 38 5.85 15.00 1.51
CA ASP A 38 7.11 14.79 2.24
C ASP A 38 8.06 16.02 2.25
N GLY A 39 7.51 17.24 2.10
CA GLY A 39 8.27 18.49 2.05
C GLY A 39 8.91 18.82 0.69
N GLU A 40 8.62 18.04 -0.35
CA GLU A 40 9.11 18.25 -1.71
C GLU A 40 7.96 18.29 -2.73
N SER A 41 8.12 19.07 -3.80
CA SER A 41 7.20 19.05 -4.94
C SER A 41 7.55 17.88 -5.85
N GLN A 42 6.67 16.89 -5.94
CA GLN A 42 6.86 15.68 -6.75
C GLN A 42 5.67 15.47 -7.70
N PRO A 43 5.79 14.62 -8.74
CA PRO A 43 4.67 14.27 -9.60
C PRO A 43 3.48 13.77 -8.77
N ALA A 44 2.25 14.16 -9.13
CA ALA A 44 1.07 13.80 -8.36
C ALA A 44 0.92 12.28 -8.14
N SER A 45 1.25 11.46 -9.15
CA SER A 45 1.27 10.01 -9.02
C SER A 45 2.22 9.50 -7.92
N CYS A 46 3.37 10.17 -7.73
CA CYS A 46 4.30 9.90 -6.62
C CYS A 46 3.63 10.07 -5.28
N CYS A 47 3.15 11.28 -5.06
CA CYS A 47 2.60 11.69 -3.79
C CYS A 47 1.36 10.87 -3.44
N ILE A 48 0.52 10.55 -4.42
CA ILE A 48 -0.66 9.69 -4.21
C ILE A 48 -0.23 8.30 -3.74
N CYS A 49 0.68 7.63 -4.42
CA CYS A 49 1.16 6.32 -3.96
C CYS A 49 1.81 6.39 -2.60
N LYS A 50 2.69 7.37 -2.38
CA LYS A 50 3.37 7.55 -1.09
C LYS A 50 2.36 7.72 0.04
N SER A 51 1.34 8.55 -0.17
CA SER A 51 0.26 8.75 0.80
C SER A 51 -0.58 7.51 1.01
N ILE A 52 -0.92 6.75 -0.04
CA ILE A 52 -1.67 5.48 0.08
C ILE A 52 -0.85 4.45 0.85
N VAL A 53 0.39 4.19 0.44
CA VAL A 53 1.26 3.18 1.05
C VAL A 53 1.59 3.54 2.50
N PHE A 54 1.83 4.83 2.78
CA PHE A 54 2.00 5.33 4.14
C PHE A 54 0.77 5.12 5.02
N GLU A 55 -0.43 5.32 4.47
CA GLU A 55 -1.67 5.11 5.22
C GLU A 55 -1.90 3.61 5.49
N ILE A 56 -1.62 2.74 4.53
CA ILE A 56 -1.65 1.28 4.74
C ILE A 56 -0.69 0.89 5.87
N GLU A 57 0.55 1.35 5.82
CA GLU A 57 1.54 1.12 6.89
C GLU A 57 1.03 1.58 8.25
N THR A 58 0.46 2.77 8.29
CA THR A 58 -0.04 3.40 9.51
C THR A 58 -1.19 2.58 10.10
N GLN A 59 -2.15 2.14 9.29
CA GLN A 59 -3.28 1.33 9.76
C GLN A 59 -2.87 -0.08 10.18
N LEU A 60 -1.92 -0.71 9.48
CA LEU A 60 -1.38 -2.01 9.88
C LEU A 60 -0.59 -1.92 11.19
N ASN A 61 0.15 -0.83 11.42
CA ASN A 61 0.88 -0.59 12.66
C ASN A 61 -0.03 -0.21 13.83
N ASN A 62 -1.20 0.38 13.55
CA ASN A 62 -2.18 0.82 14.54
C ASN A 62 -3.30 -0.20 14.74
N THR A 63 -2.96 -1.35 15.33
CA THR A 63 -3.89 -2.48 15.57
C THR A 63 -5.03 -2.19 16.54
N GLN A 64 -4.98 -1.09 17.29
CA GLN A 64 -6.03 -0.72 18.25
C GLN A 64 -7.30 -0.15 17.59
N VAL A 65 -7.28 0.08 16.27
CA VAL A 65 -8.34 0.80 15.55
C VAL A 65 -9.02 -0.14 14.56
N GLY A 66 -9.64 -1.21 15.06
CA GLY A 66 -10.72 -1.88 14.35
C GLY A 66 -11.91 -0.93 14.28
N ARG A 67 -11.99 -0.10 13.23
CA ARG A 67 -13.11 0.84 13.01
C ARG A 67 -13.85 0.49 11.74
N ASN A 68 -14.86 -0.39 11.86
CA ASN A 68 -16.24 -0.13 11.46
C ASN A 68 -17.08 -1.39 11.60
N GLU A 69 -18.20 -1.25 12.31
CA GLU A 69 -19.17 -2.28 12.70
C GLU A 69 -20.00 -2.87 11.54
N ARG A 70 -19.47 -2.92 10.30
CA ARG A 70 -20.20 -3.40 9.11
C ARG A 70 -19.60 -4.61 8.39
N HIS A 71 -18.48 -5.14 8.87
CA HIS A 71 -18.04 -6.48 8.53
C HIS A 71 -17.62 -7.17 9.84
N ILE A 72 -18.17 -8.36 10.07
CA ILE A 72 -18.01 -9.28 11.22
C ILE A 72 -17.11 -8.73 12.35
N PRO A 73 -17.66 -8.40 13.54
CA PRO A 73 -16.85 -7.87 14.64
C PRO A 73 -15.82 -8.91 15.09
N CYS A 74 -14.57 -8.70 14.70
CA CYS A 74 -13.43 -9.38 15.28
C CYS A 74 -13.22 -8.84 16.70
N LYS A 75 -13.94 -9.44 17.65
CA LYS A 75 -13.89 -9.14 19.09
C LYS A 75 -12.48 -9.28 19.70
N GLU A 76 -11.53 -9.85 18.95
CA GLU A 76 -10.14 -10.13 19.32
C GLU A 76 -9.09 -9.38 18.47
N CYS A 77 -9.45 -8.36 17.67
CA CYS A 77 -8.45 -7.53 16.98
C CYS A 77 -7.68 -6.57 17.91
N ASN A 78 -8.09 -6.47 19.18
CA ASN A 78 -7.51 -5.51 20.12
C ASN A 78 -6.10 -5.89 20.60
N ASP A 79 -5.66 -7.12 20.39
CA ASP A 79 -4.32 -7.57 20.74
C ASP A 79 -3.62 -8.05 19.47
N ASP A 80 -2.54 -7.36 19.09
CA ASP A 80 -1.63 -7.79 18.02
C ASP A 80 -0.89 -9.08 18.46
N HIS A 81 -1.62 -10.18 18.41
CA HIS A 81 -1.21 -11.48 18.89
C HIS A 81 -0.44 -12.24 17.80
N ASP A 82 0.37 -13.19 18.25
CA ASP A 82 1.09 -14.08 17.34
C ASP A 82 0.11 -15.11 16.77
N MET A 83 0.14 -15.26 15.45
CA MET A 83 -0.64 -16.21 14.69
C MET A 83 0.31 -17.10 13.90
N GLU A 84 -0.08 -18.36 13.76
CA GLU A 84 0.62 -19.32 12.93
C GLU A 84 -0.07 -19.38 11.56
N VAL A 85 0.58 -18.84 10.53
CA VAL A 85 0.00 -18.76 9.18
C VAL A 85 0.87 -19.46 8.15
N VAL A 86 0.23 -19.79 7.04
CA VAL A 86 0.89 -20.29 5.84
C VAL A 86 0.35 -19.50 4.66
N PHE A 87 1.22 -18.86 3.88
CA PHE A 87 0.78 -18.10 2.70
C PHE A 87 0.39 -19.04 1.55
N ARG A 88 1.05 -20.20 1.43
CA ARG A 88 0.70 -21.28 0.50
C ARG A 88 0.76 -22.62 1.21
N ILE A 89 -0.24 -23.48 1.04
CA ILE A 89 -0.41 -24.79 1.73
C ILE A 89 0.88 -25.64 1.81
N SER A 90 1.84 -25.47 0.89
CA SER A 90 3.13 -26.16 0.85
C SER A 90 4.29 -25.50 1.63
N GLU A 91 4.09 -24.34 2.23
CA GLU A 91 5.13 -23.57 2.93
C GLU A 91 5.20 -23.91 4.43
N GLU A 92 6.37 -23.68 5.03
CA GLU A 92 6.52 -23.79 6.48
C GLU A 92 5.68 -22.72 7.16
N LYS A 93 5.04 -23.14 8.25
CA LYS A 93 4.26 -22.25 9.11
C LYS A 93 5.16 -21.17 9.69
N LYS A 94 4.76 -19.91 9.52
CA LYS A 94 5.45 -18.75 10.12
C LYS A 94 4.61 -18.22 11.27
N GLN A 95 5.28 -17.86 12.37
CA GLN A 95 4.65 -17.02 13.39
C GLN A 95 4.76 -15.57 12.97
N ILE A 96 3.61 -14.92 12.76
CA ILE A 96 3.51 -13.50 12.44
C ILE A 96 2.49 -12.84 13.36
N LYS A 97 2.52 -11.51 13.41
CA LYS A 97 1.50 -10.72 14.10
C LYS A 97 0.20 -10.65 13.29
N TYR A 98 -0.97 -10.57 13.95
CA TYR A 98 -2.26 -10.36 13.25
C TYR A 98 -2.22 -9.14 12.32
N SER A 99 -1.56 -8.06 12.74
CA SER A 99 -1.27 -6.86 11.91
C SER A 99 -0.62 -7.15 10.56
N ARG A 100 0.01 -8.32 10.41
CA ARG A 100 0.72 -8.76 9.21
C ARG A 100 0.04 -9.92 8.49
N SER A 101 -1.08 -10.39 9.01
CA SER A 101 -1.85 -11.43 8.35
C SER A 101 -2.44 -10.91 7.04
N GLU A 102 -2.55 -11.79 6.04
CA GLU A 102 -3.21 -11.48 4.77
C GLU A 102 -4.63 -10.93 4.99
N ALA A 103 -5.39 -11.54 5.91
CA ALA A 103 -6.73 -11.07 6.26
C ALA A 103 -6.72 -9.60 6.73
N ARG A 104 -5.80 -9.24 7.64
CA ARG A 104 -5.70 -7.86 8.12
C ARG A 104 -5.21 -6.90 7.04
N ILE A 105 -4.33 -7.35 6.15
CA ILE A 105 -3.87 -6.54 5.02
C ILE A 105 -5.05 -6.23 4.09
N LEU A 106 -5.83 -7.24 3.71
CA LEU A 106 -7.03 -7.05 2.87
C LEU A 106 -8.07 -6.13 3.52
N GLU A 107 -8.33 -6.25 4.83
CA GLU A 107 -9.19 -5.32 5.56
C GLU A 107 -8.71 -3.86 5.45
N VAL A 108 -7.40 -3.63 5.59
CA VAL A 108 -6.83 -2.28 5.46
C VAL A 108 -6.92 -1.78 4.03
N LEU A 109 -6.72 -2.65 3.03
CA LEU A 109 -6.84 -2.29 1.62
C LEU A 109 -8.27 -1.85 1.25
N ASP A 110 -9.29 -2.48 1.83
CA ASP A 110 -10.70 -2.11 1.60
C ASP A 110 -11.03 -0.68 2.10
N ASP A 111 -10.43 -0.25 3.22
CA ASP A 111 -10.79 1.01 3.90
C ASP A 111 -9.78 2.16 3.69
N VAL A 112 -8.56 1.88 3.20
CA VAL A 112 -7.46 2.88 3.12
C VAL A 112 -7.86 4.13 2.33
N CYS A 113 -8.66 3.96 1.27
CA CYS A 113 -9.02 5.04 0.36
C CYS A 113 -9.97 6.09 0.98
N GLU A 114 -10.52 5.83 2.16
CA GLU A 114 -11.29 6.81 2.94
C GLU A 114 -10.41 7.76 3.75
N GLN A 115 -9.14 7.41 4.00
CA GLN A 115 -8.27 8.07 4.98
C GLN A 115 -6.94 8.58 4.40
N VAL A 116 -6.74 8.54 3.08
CA VAL A 116 -5.48 8.96 2.44
C VAL A 116 -5.10 10.39 2.84
N PRO A 117 -3.97 10.61 3.54
CA PRO A 117 -3.57 11.91 4.05
C PRO A 117 -2.83 12.70 2.96
N LEU A 118 -3.56 13.17 1.96
CA LEU A 118 -3.02 13.99 0.88
C LEU A 118 -3.91 15.19 0.60
N GLU A 119 -3.37 16.39 0.80
CA GLU A 119 -4.06 17.64 0.46
C GLU A 119 -3.68 18.08 -0.94
N LEU A 120 -4.70 18.34 -1.77
CA LEU A 120 -4.51 18.93 -3.09
C LEU A 120 -4.60 20.48 -2.96
N PRO A 121 -3.79 21.26 -3.71
CA PRO A 121 -3.75 22.72 -3.59
C PRO A 121 -5.11 23.42 -3.72
N ASP A 122 -6.02 22.87 -4.54
CA ASP A 122 -7.40 23.34 -4.71
C ASP A 122 -8.38 22.36 -4.07
N SER A 123 -8.21 22.08 -2.77
CA SER A 123 -9.03 21.10 -2.03
C SER A 123 -10.52 21.45 -2.13
N ASN A 124 -11.22 20.69 -2.97
CA ASN A 124 -12.64 20.78 -3.19
C ASN A 124 -13.21 19.38 -3.39
N ARG A 125 -14.54 19.24 -3.32
CA ARG A 125 -15.22 17.94 -3.46
C ARG A 125 -14.86 17.18 -4.74
N LYS A 126 -14.45 17.86 -5.82
CA LYS A 126 -14.02 17.23 -7.07
C LYS A 126 -12.59 16.67 -6.93
N ALA A 127 -11.70 17.41 -6.28
CA ALA A 127 -10.33 17.00 -5.98
C ALA A 127 -10.33 15.77 -5.05
N GLU A 128 -11.12 15.78 -3.98
CA GLU A 128 -11.32 14.63 -3.08
C GLU A 128 -11.82 13.39 -3.82
N ARG A 129 -12.84 13.53 -4.66
CA ARG A 129 -13.35 12.42 -5.49
C ARG A 129 -12.30 11.89 -6.45
N MET A 130 -11.47 12.78 -7.01
CA MET A 130 -10.41 12.40 -7.92
C MET A 130 -9.32 11.59 -7.20
N LEU A 131 -8.92 12.02 -6.01
CA LEU A 131 -8.00 11.29 -5.14
C LEU A 131 -8.56 9.93 -4.75
N SER A 132 -9.81 9.90 -4.26
CA SER A 132 -10.49 8.65 -3.90
C SER A 132 -10.60 7.69 -5.08
N THR A 133 -10.95 8.17 -6.28
CA THR A 133 -10.97 7.31 -7.49
C THR A 133 -9.57 6.76 -7.79
N ALA A 134 -8.55 7.61 -7.76
CA ALA A 134 -7.19 7.20 -8.04
C ALA A 134 -6.68 6.17 -7.02
N CYS A 135 -7.04 6.31 -5.73
CA CYS A 135 -6.73 5.34 -4.71
C CYS A 135 -7.42 4.01 -4.93
N ASN A 136 -8.75 4.00 -5.17
CA ASN A 136 -9.49 2.76 -5.39
C ASN A 136 -8.97 2.01 -6.62
N ASP A 137 -8.67 2.73 -7.71
CA ASP A 137 -8.07 2.15 -8.91
C ASP A 137 -6.65 1.61 -8.62
N PHE A 138 -5.86 2.28 -7.75
CA PHE A 138 -4.53 1.82 -7.36
C PHE A 138 -4.61 0.50 -6.56
N VAL A 139 -5.44 0.47 -5.52
CA VAL A 139 -5.61 -0.71 -4.66
C VAL A 139 -6.14 -1.87 -5.49
N GLY A 140 -7.17 -1.66 -6.31
CA GLY A 140 -7.74 -2.75 -7.13
C GLY A 140 -6.78 -3.29 -8.20
N VAL A 141 -5.86 -2.48 -8.72
CA VAL A 141 -4.84 -2.94 -9.69
C VAL A 141 -3.69 -3.67 -9.00
N TYR A 142 -3.32 -3.26 -7.79
CA TYR A 142 -2.13 -3.74 -7.09
C TYR A 142 -2.42 -4.53 -5.81
N GLU A 143 -3.65 -5.02 -5.60
CA GLU A 143 -4.06 -5.74 -4.39
C GLU A 143 -3.11 -6.90 -4.06
N ASP A 144 -2.80 -7.74 -5.07
CA ASP A 144 -1.88 -8.86 -4.94
C ASP A 144 -0.45 -8.40 -4.59
N GLU A 145 0.06 -7.38 -5.27
CA GLU A 145 1.39 -6.83 -5.03
C GLU A 145 1.50 -6.15 -3.66
N LEU A 146 0.48 -5.40 -3.25
CA LEU A 146 0.39 -4.75 -1.92
C LEU A 146 0.34 -5.82 -0.84
N THR A 147 -0.52 -6.82 -0.99
CA THR A 147 -0.65 -7.93 -0.05
C THR A 147 0.68 -8.64 0.16
N ARG A 148 1.38 -9.01 -0.92
CA ARG A 148 2.72 -9.62 -0.81
C ARG A 148 3.75 -8.69 -0.20
N THR A 149 3.75 -7.41 -0.59
CA THR A 149 4.71 -6.44 -0.08
C THR A 149 4.63 -6.32 1.45
N PHE A 150 3.42 -6.27 2.01
CA PHE A 150 3.21 -6.16 3.45
C PHE A 150 3.29 -7.48 4.21
N PHE A 151 3.04 -8.60 3.54
CA PHE A 151 3.14 -9.93 4.13
C PHE A 151 4.58 -10.46 4.19
N ASP A 152 5.37 -10.27 3.12
CA ASP A 152 6.70 -10.87 2.98
C ASP A 152 7.82 -10.03 3.61
N ASP A 153 7.67 -8.70 3.66
CA ASP A 153 8.71 -7.77 4.09
C ASP A 153 8.17 -6.67 5.02
N PHE A 154 8.60 -6.69 6.28
CA PHE A 154 8.14 -5.76 7.32
C PHE A 154 8.90 -4.43 7.35
N THR A 155 9.83 -4.19 6.42
CA THR A 155 10.47 -2.88 6.28
C THR A 155 9.51 -1.87 5.64
N PRO A 156 9.68 -0.55 5.88
CA PRO A 156 8.85 0.48 5.26
C PRO A 156 8.75 0.29 3.74
N ALA A 157 7.53 0.11 3.26
CA ALA A 157 7.11 -0.06 1.88
C ALA A 157 7.01 1.26 1.11
N LYS A 158 6.74 2.40 1.77
CA LYS A 158 6.51 3.71 1.12
C LYS A 158 7.52 4.02 0.00
N GLU A 159 8.81 4.04 0.35
CA GLU A 159 9.86 4.33 -0.63
C GLU A 159 10.21 3.12 -1.52
N ARG A 160 10.03 1.89 -1.02
CA ARG A 160 10.29 0.68 -1.82
C ARG A 160 9.31 0.55 -3.00
N MET A 161 8.04 0.87 -2.75
CA MET A 161 6.96 0.79 -3.74
C MET A 161 6.87 2.03 -4.61
N CYS A 162 7.08 3.23 -4.04
CA CYS A 162 6.82 4.48 -4.75
C CYS A 162 8.11 5.26 -5.15
N GLY A 163 9.29 4.92 -4.61
CA GLY A 163 10.53 5.70 -4.80
C GLY A 163 11.39 5.29 -6.00
N SER A 164 11.25 4.07 -6.50
CA SER A 164 12.06 3.51 -7.60
C SER A 164 11.47 3.73 -9.01
N MET A 165 10.25 4.25 -9.11
CA MET A 165 9.47 4.22 -10.36
C MET A 165 9.12 5.59 -10.99
N LEU A 166 9.89 6.64 -10.72
CA LEU A 166 9.75 7.93 -11.44
C LEU A 166 11.00 8.38 -12.20
N GLN A 167 12.10 7.66 -12.07
CA GLN A 167 13.24 7.80 -12.97
C GLN A 167 13.10 6.78 -14.10
N GLY A 168 12.09 7.01 -14.95
CA GLY A 168 12.13 6.59 -16.35
C GLY A 168 12.64 7.75 -17.19
#